data_AF-A0A2S1LF52-F1
#
_entry.id   AF-A0A2S1LF52-F1
#
_cell.length_a   1.000
_cell.length_b   1.000
_cell.length_c   1.000
_cell.angle_alpha   90.00
_cell.angle_beta   90.00
_cell.angle_gamma   90.00
#
_symmetry.space_group_name_H-M   'P 1'
#
loop_
_entity.id
_entity.type
_entity.pdbx_description
1 polymer ?
#
loop_
_entity_poly.entity_id
_entity_poly.type
_entity_poly.pdbx_seq_one_letter_code
_entity_poly.pdbx_strand_id
1 'polypeptide(L)'
;MLTDLVIKALIFSIIPTLITLFVTEKVKGKIKNSFEEKLEIVKKKHTIEISTFQTELNNLKSREIFKFTKLHEKRFDILENIYKLINKSQNDLQFYVCPVKRVPEGKTFDQLDDSLNENFRKAHNNFVEYYSDNKIYLDEQIEELIDKYLVEVSDIYNDYSENHFLAKFDNKPNPETFKKSAYAYKKIPEKIIPIKKQIEIKFKELLEV
;
A
#
# COMPACT_ATOMS: atom_id res chain seq x y z
N MET A 1 63.98 -75.74 36.82
CA MET A 1 63.02 -76.23 35.81
C MET A 1 61.63 -75.62 36.01
N LEU A 2 61.08 -75.61 37.23
CA LEU A 2 59.77 -74.99 37.52
C LEU A 2 59.74 -73.45 37.32
N THR A 3 60.79 -72.75 37.74
CA THR A 3 60.93 -71.28 37.60
C THR A 3 60.98 -70.83 36.13
N ASP A 4 61.68 -71.57 35.28
CA ASP A 4 61.81 -71.28 33.86
C ASP A 4 60.49 -71.48 33.09
N LEU A 5 59.68 -72.46 33.54
CA LEU A 5 58.34 -72.73 33.01
C LEU A 5 57.34 -71.61 33.38
N VAL A 6 57.41 -71.13 34.62
CA VAL A 6 56.58 -70.02 35.13
C VAL A 6 56.94 -68.71 34.44
N ILE A 7 58.23 -68.43 34.24
CA ILE A 7 58.70 -67.25 33.50
C ILE A 7 58.22 -67.29 32.04
N LYS A 8 58.33 -68.44 31.37
CA LYS A 8 57.78 -68.61 30.01
C LYS A 8 56.26 -68.41 29.98
N ALA A 9 55.51 -68.97 30.92
CA ALA A 9 54.05 -68.79 31.01
C ALA A 9 53.62 -67.33 31.26
N LEU A 10 54.38 -66.59 32.09
CA LEU A 10 54.17 -65.15 32.31
C LEU A 10 54.48 -64.33 31.06
N ILE A 11 55.59 -64.61 30.38
CA ILE A 11 55.97 -63.95 29.12
C ILE A 11 54.91 -64.21 28.03
N PHE A 12 54.43 -65.45 27.92
CA PHE A 12 53.39 -65.84 26.96
C PHE A 12 52.00 -65.28 27.26
N SER A 13 51.70 -64.84 28.49
CA SER A 13 50.42 -64.22 28.82
C SER A 13 50.47 -62.69 28.83
N ILE A 14 51.55 -62.09 29.33
CA ILE A 14 51.67 -60.64 29.48
C ILE A 14 51.95 -59.96 28.12
N ILE A 15 52.84 -60.53 27.30
CA ILE A 15 53.22 -59.90 26.02
C ILE A 15 52.02 -59.79 25.06
N PRO A 16 51.23 -60.86 24.82
CA PRO A 16 50.06 -60.74 23.95
C PRO A 16 49.02 -59.76 24.49
N THR A 17 48.83 -59.71 25.82
CA THR A 17 47.88 -58.78 26.45
C THR A 17 48.31 -57.32 26.25
N LEU A 18 49.59 -57.00 26.44
CA LEU A 18 50.14 -55.66 26.18
C LEU A 18 50.05 -55.27 24.70
N ILE A 19 50.35 -56.18 23.79
CA ILE A 19 50.20 -55.95 22.34
C ILE A 19 48.73 -55.68 22.00
N THR A 20 47.81 -56.48 22.53
CA THR A 20 46.36 -56.32 22.31
C THR A 20 45.90 -54.96 22.84
N LEU A 21 46.36 -54.55 24.02
CA LEU A 21 46.03 -53.27 24.65
C LEU A 21 46.59 -52.09 23.84
N PHE A 22 47.83 -52.17 23.37
CA PHE A 22 48.45 -51.18 22.49
C PHE A 22 47.74 -51.04 21.14
N VAL A 23 47.40 -52.16 20.49
CA VAL A 23 46.63 -52.17 19.24
C VAL A 23 45.23 -51.61 19.45
N THR A 24 44.57 -51.97 20.55
CA THR A 24 43.22 -51.47 20.89
C THR A 24 43.22 -49.97 21.12
N GLU A 25 44.19 -49.43 21.86
CA GLU A 25 44.38 -47.98 22.07
C GLU A 25 44.64 -47.25 20.75
N LYS A 26 45.57 -47.76 19.91
CA LYS A 26 45.85 -47.18 18.58
C LYS A 26 44.63 -47.19 17.67
N VAL A 27 43.86 -48.27 17.64
CA VAL A 27 42.65 -48.40 16.81
C VAL A 27 41.55 -47.48 17.34
N LYS A 28 41.30 -47.43 18.65
CA LYS A 28 40.36 -46.49 19.28
C LYS A 28 40.72 -45.04 18.97
N GLY A 29 42.00 -44.66 19.09
CA GLY A 29 42.47 -43.32 18.77
C GLY A 29 42.22 -42.95 17.31
N LYS A 30 42.52 -43.86 16.36
CA LYS A 30 42.23 -43.64 14.94
C LYS A 30 40.74 -43.48 14.65
N ILE A 31 39.90 -44.33 15.25
CA ILE A 31 38.45 -44.28 15.10
C ILE A 31 37.91 -42.96 15.65
N LYS A 32 38.34 -42.56 16.85
CA LYS A 32 37.95 -41.30 17.49
C LYS A 32 38.32 -40.09 16.62
N ASN A 33 39.56 -40.02 16.14
CA ASN A 33 40.01 -38.94 15.26
C ASN A 33 39.17 -38.89 13.96
N SER A 34 38.85 -40.05 13.37
CA SER A 34 38.01 -40.10 12.17
C SER A 34 36.58 -39.61 12.44
N PHE A 35 36.01 -39.91 13.62
CA PHE A 35 34.71 -39.38 14.01
C PHE A 35 34.76 -37.87 14.28
N GLU A 36 35.79 -37.37 14.95
CA GLU A 36 35.99 -35.94 15.19
C GLU A 36 36.14 -35.16 13.89
N GLU A 37 36.93 -35.68 12.93
CA GLU A 37 37.08 -35.07 11.61
C GLU A 37 35.77 -35.02 10.83
N LYS A 38 35.02 -36.14 10.80
CA LYS A 38 33.70 -36.18 10.17
C LYS A 38 32.71 -35.23 10.83
N LEU A 39 32.74 -35.13 12.16
CA LEU A 39 31.88 -34.23 12.92
C LEU A 39 32.19 -32.76 12.60
N GLU A 40 33.47 -32.39 12.51
CA GLU A 40 33.88 -31.04 12.14
C GLU A 40 33.49 -30.69 10.69
N ILE A 41 33.63 -31.63 9.75
CA ILE A 41 33.16 -31.45 8.37
C ILE A 41 31.65 -31.21 8.32
N VAL A 42 30.87 -32.01 9.05
CA VAL A 42 29.40 -31.87 9.10
C VAL A 42 29.00 -30.56 9.75
N LYS A 43 29.62 -30.17 10.87
CA LYS A 43 29.39 -28.85 11.50
C LYS A 43 29.69 -27.71 10.55
N LYS A 44 30.85 -27.74 9.89
CA LYS A 44 31.24 -26.69 8.93
C LYS A 44 30.25 -26.61 7.77
N LYS A 45 29.81 -27.75 7.23
CA LYS A 45 28.79 -27.80 6.18
C LYS A 45 27.48 -27.17 6.63
N HIS A 46 27.00 -27.51 7.82
CA HIS A 46 25.79 -26.92 8.38
C HIS A 46 25.93 -25.42 8.68
N THR A 47 27.07 -24.96 9.19
CA THR A 47 27.32 -23.53 9.39
C THR A 47 27.28 -22.75 8.08
N ILE A 48 27.89 -23.30 7.02
CA ILE A 48 27.82 -22.70 5.68
C ILE A 48 26.37 -22.65 5.21
N GLU A 49 25.66 -23.78 5.28
CA GLU A 49 24.26 -23.89 4.85
C GLU A 49 23.33 -22.93 5.61
N ILE A 50 23.48 -22.81 6.94
CA ILE A 50 22.75 -21.83 7.76
C ILE A 50 23.06 -20.41 7.31
N SER A 51 24.33 -20.08 7.07
CA SER A 51 24.73 -18.74 6.61
C SER A 51 24.18 -18.41 5.22
N THR A 52 24.10 -19.41 4.34
CA THR A 52 23.48 -19.29 3.01
C THR A 52 21.98 -19.03 3.16
N PHE A 53 21.27 -19.83 3.95
CA PHE A 53 19.84 -19.60 4.20
C PHE A 53 19.54 -18.25 4.86
N GLN A 54 20.36 -17.81 5.81
CA GLN A 54 20.22 -16.48 6.40
C GLN A 54 20.40 -15.37 5.35
N THR A 55 21.35 -15.53 4.44
CA THR A 55 21.60 -14.59 3.36
C THR A 55 20.43 -14.56 2.37
N GLU A 56 19.93 -15.72 1.97
CA GLU A 56 18.75 -15.84 1.10
C GLU A 56 17.51 -15.22 1.74
N LEU A 57 17.25 -15.50 3.02
CA LEU A 57 16.15 -14.89 3.77
C LEU A 57 16.27 -13.37 3.84
N ASN A 58 17.46 -12.84 4.11
CA ASN A 58 17.68 -11.39 4.13
C ASN A 58 17.50 -10.75 2.76
N ASN A 59 17.92 -11.42 1.69
CA ASN A 59 17.70 -10.96 0.32
C ASN A 59 16.21 -10.94 -0.04
N LEU A 60 15.49 -12.01 0.30
CA LEU A 60 14.03 -12.10 0.11
C LEU A 60 13.31 -11.01 0.91
N LYS A 61 13.65 -10.84 2.19
CA LYS A 61 13.12 -9.80 3.06
C LYS A 61 13.37 -8.40 2.48
N SER A 62 14.59 -8.12 2.05
CA SER A 62 14.95 -6.82 1.47
C SER A 62 14.16 -6.54 0.20
N ARG A 63 13.95 -7.56 -0.65
CA ARG A 63 13.15 -7.43 -1.88
C ARG A 63 11.68 -7.16 -1.57
N GLU A 64 11.09 -7.87 -0.60
CA GLU A 64 9.69 -7.65 -0.21
C GLU A 64 9.50 -6.27 0.45
N ILE A 65 10.42 -5.84 1.31
CA ILE A 65 10.42 -4.48 1.87
C ILE A 65 10.48 -3.45 0.76
N PHE A 66 11.38 -3.61 -0.22
CA PHE A 66 11.50 -2.67 -1.34
C PHE A 66 10.19 -2.57 -2.16
N LYS A 67 9.59 -3.70 -2.52
CA LYS A 67 8.30 -3.73 -3.24
C LYS A 67 7.20 -3.06 -2.43
N PHE A 68 7.11 -3.37 -1.14
CA PHE A 68 6.14 -2.80 -0.22
C PHE A 68 6.30 -1.29 -0.14
N THR A 69 7.52 -0.79 0.13
CA THR A 69 7.81 0.64 0.18
C THR A 69 7.44 1.35 -1.12
N LYS A 70 7.83 0.80 -2.28
CA LYS A 70 7.52 1.40 -3.58
C LYS A 70 6.02 1.45 -3.86
N LEU A 71 5.28 0.42 -3.47
CA LEU A 71 3.83 0.40 -3.59
C LEU A 71 3.19 1.46 -2.68
N HIS A 72 3.63 1.57 -1.42
CA HIS A 72 3.11 2.56 -0.48
C HIS A 72 3.42 4.00 -0.91
N GLU A 73 4.64 4.28 -1.37
CA GLU A 73 4.99 5.58 -1.97
C GLU A 73 4.04 5.93 -3.12
N LYS A 74 3.82 4.99 -4.05
CA LYS A 74 2.91 5.20 -5.18
C LYS A 74 1.47 5.45 -4.74
N ARG A 75 0.99 4.73 -3.71
CA ARG A 75 -0.34 4.95 -3.12
C ARG A 75 -0.47 6.34 -2.53
N PHE A 76 0.53 6.82 -1.79
CA PHE A 76 0.51 8.16 -1.21
C PHE A 76 0.43 9.24 -2.28
N ASP A 77 1.24 9.13 -3.34
CA ASP A 77 1.19 10.08 -4.46
C ASP A 77 -0.21 10.13 -5.09
N ILE A 78 -0.85 8.96 -5.26
CA ILE A 78 -2.18 8.86 -5.85
C ILE A 78 -3.24 9.47 -4.95
N LEU A 79 -3.22 9.16 -3.66
CA LEU A 79 -4.17 9.71 -2.67
C LEU A 79 -4.04 11.23 -2.59
N GLU A 80 -2.82 11.76 -2.57
CA GLU A 80 -2.60 13.21 -2.57
C GLU A 80 -3.20 13.87 -3.82
N ASN A 81 -2.96 13.29 -4.99
CA ASN A 81 -3.48 13.83 -6.25
C ASN A 81 -5.01 13.74 -6.34
N ILE A 82 -5.60 12.61 -5.94
CA ILE A 82 -7.06 12.46 -5.82
C ILE A 82 -7.62 13.54 -4.90
N TYR A 83 -7.02 13.76 -3.73
CA TYR A 83 -7.49 14.78 -2.80
C TYR A 83 -7.44 16.18 -3.40
N LYS A 84 -6.35 16.54 -4.10
CA LYS A 84 -6.24 17.82 -4.82
C LYS A 84 -7.34 17.98 -5.88
N LEU A 85 -7.61 16.93 -6.65
CA LEU A 85 -8.61 16.93 -7.71
C LEU A 85 -10.05 17.03 -7.15
N ILE A 86 -10.35 16.30 -6.07
CA ILE A 86 -11.62 16.43 -5.33
C ILE A 86 -11.82 17.87 -4.88
N ASN A 87 -10.82 18.48 -4.24
CA ASN A 87 -10.91 19.87 -3.78
C ASN A 87 -11.18 20.84 -4.93
N LYS A 88 -10.47 20.67 -6.05
CA LYS A 88 -10.64 21.54 -7.22
C LYS A 88 -12.03 21.40 -7.83
N SER A 89 -12.47 20.16 -8.08
CA SER A 89 -13.80 19.86 -8.62
C SER A 89 -14.92 20.37 -7.70
N GLN A 90 -14.81 20.15 -6.39
CA GLN A 90 -15.79 20.64 -5.41
C GLN A 90 -15.89 22.17 -5.39
N ASN A 91 -14.74 22.87 -5.37
CA ASN A 91 -14.72 24.33 -5.35
C ASN A 91 -15.36 24.89 -6.62
N ASP A 92 -15.01 24.34 -7.78
CA ASP A 92 -15.58 24.81 -9.05
C ASP A 92 -17.08 24.50 -9.14
N LEU A 93 -17.54 23.35 -8.63
CA LEU A 93 -18.98 23.06 -8.48
C LEU A 93 -19.67 24.09 -7.59
N GLN A 94 -19.09 24.41 -6.44
CA GLN A 94 -19.66 25.36 -5.49
C GLN A 94 -19.80 26.76 -6.09
N PHE A 95 -18.83 27.22 -6.87
CA PHE A 95 -18.94 28.48 -7.59
C PHE A 95 -20.00 28.42 -8.69
N TYR A 96 -20.05 27.30 -9.43
CA TYR A 96 -21.00 27.11 -10.51
C TYR A 96 -22.46 27.11 -10.02
N VAL A 97 -22.79 26.34 -8.97
CA VAL A 97 -24.16 26.26 -8.46
C VAL A 97 -24.53 27.38 -7.48
N CYS A 98 -23.60 28.31 -7.22
CA CYS A 98 -23.84 29.43 -6.30
C CYS A 98 -25.04 30.27 -6.77
N PRO A 99 -26.05 30.50 -5.89
CA PRO A 99 -27.22 31.29 -6.25
C PRO A 99 -26.91 32.78 -6.42
N VAL A 100 -25.83 33.27 -5.79
CA VAL A 100 -25.40 34.66 -5.85
C VAL A 100 -24.01 34.72 -6.46
N LYS A 101 -23.93 35.18 -7.71
CA LYS A 101 -22.67 35.32 -8.46
C LYS A 101 -22.36 36.79 -8.69
N ARG A 102 -21.11 37.18 -8.42
CA ARG A 102 -20.61 38.52 -8.77
C ARG A 102 -20.18 38.53 -10.23
N VAL A 103 -20.91 39.25 -11.07
CA VAL A 103 -20.56 39.42 -12.48
C VAL A 103 -19.43 40.45 -12.62
N PRO A 104 -18.26 40.08 -13.18
CA PRO A 104 -17.18 41.03 -13.44
C PRO A 104 -17.59 42.10 -14.47
N GLU A 105 -16.98 43.28 -14.39
CA GLU A 105 -17.18 44.33 -15.38
C GLU A 105 -16.78 43.83 -16.79
N GLY A 106 -17.62 44.10 -17.78
CA GLY A 106 -17.41 43.66 -19.16
C GLY A 106 -17.84 42.22 -19.49
N LYS A 107 -18.46 41.47 -18.56
CA LYS A 107 -19.06 40.16 -18.82
C LYS A 107 -20.57 40.16 -18.58
N THR A 108 -21.31 39.34 -19.33
CA THR A 108 -22.71 39.03 -19.01
C THR A 108 -22.80 37.91 -17.97
N PHE A 109 -23.97 37.75 -17.34
CA PHE A 109 -24.23 36.63 -16.44
C PHE A 109 -24.05 35.29 -17.16
N ASP A 110 -24.60 35.14 -18.37
CA ASP A 110 -24.49 33.89 -19.15
C ASP A 110 -23.04 33.55 -19.48
N GLN A 111 -22.23 34.55 -19.86
CA GLN A 111 -20.79 34.34 -20.11
C GLN A 111 -20.04 33.90 -18.85
N LEU A 112 -20.42 34.41 -17.68
CA LEU A 112 -19.86 33.96 -16.41
C LEU A 112 -20.30 32.54 -16.09
N ASP A 113 -21.59 32.24 -16.22
CA ASP A 113 -22.16 30.92 -15.88
C ASP A 113 -21.60 29.83 -16.79
N ASP A 114 -21.53 30.07 -18.11
CA ASP A 114 -20.92 29.16 -19.07
C ASP A 114 -19.43 28.92 -18.76
N SER A 115 -18.70 29.96 -18.35
CA SER A 115 -17.31 29.82 -17.92
C SER A 115 -17.16 29.00 -16.64
N LEU A 116 -18.08 29.14 -15.69
CA LEU A 116 -18.07 28.36 -14.44
C LEU A 116 -18.45 26.90 -14.69
N ASN A 117 -19.42 26.65 -15.57
CA ASN A 117 -19.79 25.31 -16.02
C ASN A 117 -18.59 24.61 -16.65
N GLU A 118 -17.90 25.28 -17.59
CA GLU A 118 -16.74 24.71 -18.27
C GLU A 118 -15.58 24.43 -17.30
N ASN A 119 -15.31 25.35 -16.36
CA ASN A 119 -14.31 25.14 -15.32
C ASN A 119 -14.63 23.91 -14.48
N PHE A 120 -15.88 23.77 -14.02
CA PHE A 120 -16.32 22.60 -13.27
C PHE A 120 -16.18 21.31 -14.09
N ARG A 121 -16.70 21.27 -15.32
CA ARG A 121 -16.64 20.09 -16.19
C ARG A 121 -15.20 19.65 -16.43
N LYS A 122 -14.30 20.59 -16.71
CA LYS A 122 -12.87 20.30 -16.88
C LYS A 122 -12.25 19.75 -15.59
N ALA A 123 -12.50 20.39 -14.44
CA ALA A 123 -11.98 19.92 -13.16
C ALA A 123 -12.53 18.54 -12.77
N HIS A 124 -13.81 18.29 -13.02
CA HIS A 124 -14.49 17.04 -12.72
C HIS A 124 -14.02 15.91 -13.64
N ASN A 125 -13.91 16.15 -14.95
CA ASN A 125 -13.40 15.16 -15.90
C ASN A 125 -11.96 14.76 -15.57
N ASN A 126 -11.08 15.73 -15.27
CA ASN A 126 -9.71 15.44 -14.85
C ASN A 126 -9.68 14.60 -13.56
N PHE A 127 -10.59 14.85 -12.63
CA PHE A 127 -10.72 14.04 -11.43
C PHE A 127 -11.15 12.61 -11.74
N VAL A 128 -12.23 12.43 -12.51
CA VAL A 128 -12.78 11.13 -12.86
C VAL A 128 -11.79 10.29 -13.66
N GLU A 129 -11.12 10.89 -14.65
CA GLU A 129 -10.09 10.24 -15.46
C GLU A 129 -8.94 9.75 -14.57
N TYR A 130 -8.37 10.63 -13.75
CA TYR A 130 -7.29 10.25 -12.84
C TYR A 130 -7.70 9.17 -11.84
N TYR A 131 -8.90 9.27 -11.26
CA TYR A 131 -9.42 8.27 -10.34
C TYR A 131 -9.58 6.91 -11.02
N SER A 132 -10.21 6.88 -12.20
CA SER A 132 -10.42 5.66 -12.98
C SER A 132 -9.09 4.98 -13.34
N ASP A 133 -8.12 5.75 -13.82
CA ASP A 133 -6.81 5.24 -14.22
C ASP A 133 -5.98 4.69 -13.05
N ASN A 134 -6.22 5.21 -11.84
CA ASN A 134 -5.44 4.86 -10.65
C ASN A 134 -6.23 4.03 -9.62
N LYS A 135 -7.44 3.56 -9.97
CA LYS A 135 -8.34 2.84 -9.04
C LYS A 135 -7.67 1.63 -8.39
N ILE A 136 -6.85 0.88 -9.13
CA ILE A 136 -6.11 -0.31 -8.64
C ILE A 136 -5.23 -0.05 -7.40
N TYR A 137 -4.87 1.19 -7.13
CA TYR A 137 -4.01 1.55 -6.00
C TYR A 137 -4.78 1.85 -4.72
N LEU A 138 -6.11 1.95 -4.80
CA LEU A 138 -6.98 2.32 -3.69
C LEU A 138 -7.50 1.06 -2.97
N ASP A 139 -7.94 1.24 -1.73
CA ASP A 139 -8.72 0.23 -1.04
C ASP A 139 -10.21 0.38 -1.36
N GLU A 140 -10.94 -0.72 -1.20
CA GLU A 140 -12.37 -0.81 -1.51
C GLU A 140 -13.21 0.24 -0.76
N GLN A 141 -12.86 0.59 0.48
CA GLN A 141 -13.60 1.59 1.26
C GLN A 141 -13.42 2.99 0.69
N ILE A 142 -12.20 3.34 0.28
CA ILE A 142 -11.92 4.61 -0.40
C ILE A 142 -12.63 4.66 -1.74
N GLU A 143 -12.63 3.57 -2.50
CA GLU A 143 -13.35 3.49 -3.77
C GLU A 143 -14.85 3.77 -3.60
N GLU A 144 -15.50 3.09 -2.65
CA GLU A 144 -16.93 3.30 -2.35
C GLU A 144 -17.24 4.75 -1.96
N LEU A 145 -16.38 5.38 -1.15
CA LEU A 145 -16.55 6.77 -0.76
C LEU A 145 -16.42 7.73 -1.94
N ILE A 146 -15.45 7.48 -2.83
CA ILE A 146 -15.26 8.29 -4.05
C ILE A 146 -16.42 8.09 -5.01
N ASP A 147 -16.86 6.85 -5.25
CA ASP A 147 -17.99 6.55 -6.12
C ASP A 147 -19.27 7.23 -5.61
N LYS A 148 -19.51 7.17 -4.29
CA LYS A 148 -20.62 7.90 -3.65
C LYS A 148 -20.49 9.42 -3.81
N TYR A 149 -19.29 9.96 -3.66
CA TYR A 149 -19.02 11.38 -3.90
C TYR A 149 -19.36 11.78 -5.34
N LEU A 150 -18.96 10.97 -6.33
CA LEU A 150 -19.20 11.23 -7.75
C LEU A 150 -20.70 11.24 -8.09
N VAL A 151 -21.47 10.31 -7.53
CA VAL A 151 -22.93 10.28 -7.66
C VAL A 151 -23.53 11.58 -7.13
N GLU A 152 -23.16 11.99 -5.92
CA GLU A 152 -23.74 13.20 -5.30
C GLU A 152 -23.32 14.48 -6.02
N VAL A 153 -22.10 14.54 -6.57
CA VAL A 153 -21.67 15.66 -7.43
C VAL A 153 -22.52 15.73 -8.69
N SER A 154 -22.77 14.57 -9.32
CA SER A 154 -23.57 14.49 -10.55
C SER A 154 -25.01 14.91 -10.30
N ASP A 155 -25.62 14.46 -9.19
CA ASP A 155 -26.97 14.85 -8.79
C ASP A 155 -27.10 16.36 -8.60
N ILE A 156 -26.15 16.98 -7.89
CA ILE A 156 -26.14 18.44 -7.64
C ILE A 156 -25.95 19.21 -8.95
N TYR A 157 -25.06 18.73 -9.83
CA TYR A 157 -24.82 19.34 -11.12
C TYR A 157 -26.07 19.28 -12.01
N ASN A 158 -26.70 18.11 -12.12
CA ASN A 158 -27.89 17.91 -12.95
C ASN A 158 -29.06 18.75 -12.43
N ASP A 159 -29.29 18.76 -11.12
CA ASP A 159 -30.31 19.60 -10.47
C ASP A 159 -30.15 21.07 -10.83
N TYR A 160 -28.91 21.58 -10.91
CA TYR A 160 -28.68 22.97 -11.31
C TYR A 160 -28.82 23.14 -12.83
N SER A 161 -28.16 22.29 -13.63
CA SER A 161 -28.01 22.39 -15.08
C SER A 161 -29.34 22.28 -15.82
N GLU A 162 -30.16 21.27 -15.51
CA GLU A 162 -31.47 21.06 -16.15
C GLU A 162 -32.39 22.27 -15.95
N ASN A 163 -32.33 22.87 -14.76
CA ASN A 163 -33.17 24.00 -14.41
C ASN A 163 -32.65 25.33 -14.97
N HIS A 164 -31.34 25.43 -15.22
CA HIS A 164 -30.74 26.61 -15.82
C HIS A 164 -30.89 26.62 -17.35
N PHE A 165 -30.83 25.46 -18.00
CA PHE A 165 -31.12 25.30 -19.43
C PHE A 165 -32.53 25.78 -19.79
N LEU A 166 -33.53 25.44 -18.98
CA LEU A 166 -34.91 25.87 -19.18
C LEU A 166 -35.11 27.39 -18.99
N ALA A 167 -34.32 28.03 -18.13
CA ALA A 167 -34.41 29.47 -17.88
C ALA A 167 -33.82 30.33 -19.03
N LYS A 168 -32.87 29.79 -19.80
CA LYS A 168 -32.29 30.47 -20.99
C LYS A 168 -33.33 30.69 -22.11
N PHE A 169 -34.49 30.03 -22.05
CA PHE A 169 -35.58 30.23 -23.02
C PHE A 169 -36.53 31.38 -22.68
N ASP A 170 -36.55 31.88 -21.44
CA ASP A 170 -37.62 32.78 -20.96
C ASP A 170 -37.13 34.18 -20.51
N ASN A 171 -35.89 34.56 -20.87
CA ASN A 171 -35.30 35.91 -20.75
C ASN A 171 -35.31 36.60 -19.37
N LYS A 172 -35.78 35.97 -18.29
CA LYS A 172 -35.66 36.50 -16.92
C LYS A 172 -35.39 35.39 -15.90
N PRO A 173 -34.48 35.60 -14.92
CA PRO A 173 -34.36 34.72 -13.78
C PRO A 173 -35.67 34.74 -13.00
N ASN A 174 -36.44 33.65 -13.06
CA ASN A 174 -37.67 33.53 -12.30
C ASN A 174 -37.34 33.14 -10.82
N PRO A 175 -38.20 33.45 -9.85
CA PRO A 175 -37.98 33.08 -8.45
C PRO A 175 -37.79 31.58 -8.19
N GLU A 176 -38.30 30.71 -9.06
CA GLU A 176 -38.09 29.27 -8.99
C GLU A 176 -36.66 28.87 -9.38
N THR A 177 -36.06 29.50 -10.40
CA THR A 177 -34.65 29.28 -10.78
C THR A 177 -33.75 29.58 -9.59
N PHE A 178 -33.98 30.70 -8.89
CA PHE A 178 -33.22 31.05 -7.68
C PHE A 178 -33.41 30.01 -6.56
N LYS A 179 -34.66 29.60 -6.27
CA LYS A 179 -34.95 28.57 -5.25
C LYS A 179 -34.26 27.25 -5.56
N LYS A 180 -34.23 26.84 -6.83
CA LYS A 180 -33.60 25.60 -7.28
C LYS A 180 -32.07 25.68 -7.21
N SER A 181 -31.46 26.79 -7.62
CA SER A 181 -30.02 27.02 -7.42
C SER A 181 -29.64 27.02 -5.94
N ALA A 182 -30.46 27.65 -5.08
CA ALA A 182 -30.26 27.61 -3.63
C ALA A 182 -30.39 26.18 -3.06
N TYR A 183 -31.31 25.37 -3.60
CA TYR A 183 -31.49 23.97 -3.21
C TYR A 183 -30.28 23.12 -3.62
N ALA A 184 -29.81 23.21 -4.86
CA ALA A 184 -28.60 22.53 -5.33
C ALA A 184 -27.37 22.94 -4.50
N TYR A 185 -27.21 24.25 -4.24
CA TYR A 185 -26.12 24.76 -3.40
C TYR A 185 -26.18 24.22 -1.96
N LYS A 186 -27.38 24.10 -1.38
CA LYS A 186 -27.58 23.57 -0.02
C LYS A 186 -27.20 22.09 0.11
N LYS A 187 -27.31 21.31 -0.97
CA LYS A 187 -26.87 19.91 -0.99
C LYS A 187 -25.35 19.75 -0.83
N ILE A 188 -24.54 20.75 -1.18
CA ILE A 188 -23.08 20.67 -1.04
C ILE A 188 -22.68 20.44 0.44
N PRO A 189 -23.02 21.32 1.40
CA PRO A 189 -22.69 21.09 2.80
C PRO A 189 -23.42 19.89 3.42
N GLU A 190 -24.59 19.50 2.91
CA GLU A 190 -25.37 18.40 3.45
C GLU A 190 -24.87 17.02 3.00
N LYS A 191 -24.39 16.91 1.76
CA LYS A 191 -24.06 15.62 1.14
C LYS A 191 -22.58 15.50 0.78
N ILE A 192 -22.00 16.53 0.16
CA ILE A 192 -20.63 16.47 -0.35
C ILE A 192 -19.59 16.61 0.78
N ILE A 193 -19.75 17.61 1.65
CA ILE A 193 -18.78 17.88 2.72
C ILE A 193 -18.63 16.68 3.67
N PRO A 194 -19.69 15.98 4.11
CA PRO A 194 -19.56 14.80 4.96
C PRO A 194 -18.79 13.65 4.29
N ILE A 195 -19.05 13.36 3.01
CA ILE A 195 -18.36 12.30 2.28
C ILE A 195 -16.88 12.65 2.13
N LYS A 196 -16.58 13.89 1.72
CA LYS A 196 -15.20 14.37 1.62
C LYS A 196 -14.44 14.27 2.94
N LYS A 197 -15.09 14.58 4.06
CA LYS A 197 -14.48 14.45 5.40
C LYS A 197 -14.15 12.99 5.73
N GLN A 198 -14.99 12.04 5.31
CA GLN A 198 -14.70 10.61 5.47
C GLN A 198 -13.52 10.18 4.59
N ILE A 199 -13.46 10.66 3.34
CA ILE A 199 -12.30 10.45 2.46
C ILE A 199 -11.02 10.98 3.12
N GLU A 200 -11.06 12.20 3.66
CA GLU A 200 -9.91 12.81 4.34
C GLU A 200 -9.46 11.99 5.57
N ILE A 201 -10.40 11.51 6.39
CA ILE A 201 -10.10 10.65 7.54
C ILE A 201 -9.40 9.36 7.08
N LYS A 202 -9.95 8.69 6.05
CA LYS A 202 -9.36 7.47 5.49
C LYS A 202 -7.96 7.70 4.93
N PHE A 203 -7.74 8.83 4.27
CA PHE A 203 -6.43 9.18 3.73
C PHE A 203 -5.41 9.41 4.86
N LYS A 204 -5.83 10.02 5.97
CA LYS A 204 -4.99 10.20 7.16
C LYS A 204 -4.68 8.89 7.87
N GLU A 205 -5.68 8.00 8.01
CA GLU A 205 -5.47 6.66 8.57
C GLU A 205 -4.37 5.91 7.81
N LEU A 206 -4.30 6.05 6.49
CA LEU A 206 -3.24 5.42 5.68
C LEU A 206 -1.86 6.07 5.84
N LEU A 207 -1.80 7.35 6.26
CA LEU A 207 -0.54 8.09 6.48
C LEU A 207 0.04 7.88 7.88
N GLU A 208 -0.80 7.50 8.85
CA GLU A 208 -0.41 7.30 10.25
C GLU A 208 0.01 5.85 10.57
N VAL A 209 -0.13 4.93 9.60
CA VAL A 209 0.26 3.50 9.69
C VAL A 209 1.63 3.27 9.04
#